data_AF-A0A026VU08-F1
#
_entry.id   AF-A0A026VU08-F1
#
_cell.length_a   1.000
_cell.length_b   1.000
_cell.length_c   1.000
_cell.angle_alpha   90.00
_cell.angle_beta   90.00
_cell.angle_gamma   90.00
#
_symmetry.space_group_name_H-M   'P 1'
#
loop_
_entity.id
_entity.type
_entity.pdbx_description
1 polymer ?
#
loop_
_entity_poly.entity_id
_entity_poly.type
_entity_poly.pdbx_seq_one_letter_code
_entity_poly.pdbx_strand_id
1 'polypeptide(L)'
;MPILLHDNARPHTARLTVAKLRELELETLRHPPYSPALSPTDYHFFRNLDNLLVGKLFNSQQAVETAFRDFIDSRTPGFYSRGIDQLPLKWQKCVDNMGAYFD
;
A
#
# COMPACT_ATOMS: atom_id res chain seq x y z
N MET A 1 -14.17 -10.69 -10.06
CA MET A 1 -13.18 -11.10 -9.05
C MET A 1 -12.54 -9.86 -8.45
N PRO A 2 -12.31 -9.82 -7.13
CA PRO A 2 -11.46 -8.80 -6.53
C PRO A 2 -10.00 -9.03 -6.94
N ILE A 3 -9.25 -7.94 -7.09
CA ILE A 3 -7.81 -7.97 -7.39
C ILE A 3 -7.04 -7.57 -6.13
N LEU A 4 -6.02 -8.34 -5.78
CA LEU A 4 -5.07 -8.05 -4.72
C LEU A 4 -3.76 -7.51 -5.31
N LEU A 5 -3.34 -6.34 -4.86
CA LEU A 5 -2.00 -5.80 -5.10
C LEU A 5 -1.23 -5.82 -3.77
N HIS A 6 -0.12 -6.56 -3.73
CA HIS A 6 0.81 -6.61 -2.61
C HIS A 6 2.23 -6.86 -3.09
N ASP A 7 3.21 -6.66 -2.23
CA ASP A 7 4.62 -6.86 -2.53
C ASP A 7 5.03 -8.35 -2.50
N ASN A 8 6.27 -8.62 -2.90
CA ASN A 8 6.80 -9.98 -3.00
C ASN A 8 7.49 -10.46 -1.72
N ALA A 9 7.08 -9.96 -0.54
CA ALA A 9 7.65 -10.43 0.72
C ALA A 9 7.49 -11.96 0.86
N ARG A 10 8.47 -12.64 1.47
CA ARG A 10 8.45 -14.12 1.58
C ARG A 10 7.14 -14.69 2.16
N PRO A 11 6.51 -14.08 3.20
CA PRO A 11 5.21 -14.55 3.69
C PRO A 11 4.08 -14.41 2.66
N HIS A 12 4.15 -13.41 1.77
CA HIS A 12 3.14 -13.12 0.77
C HIS A 12 3.18 -14.10 -0.41
N THR A 13 4.36 -14.59 -0.78
CA THR A 13 4.55 -15.58 -1.85
C THR A 13 4.61 -17.02 -1.34
N ALA A 14 4.43 -17.24 -0.03
CA ALA A 14 4.49 -18.56 0.57
C ALA A 14 3.35 -19.46 0.04
N ARG A 15 3.62 -20.78 -0.04
CA ARG A 15 2.68 -21.78 -0.57
C ARG A 15 1.31 -21.71 0.11
N LEU A 16 1.28 -21.56 1.44
CA LEU A 16 0.03 -21.48 2.20
C LEU A 16 -0.77 -20.22 1.85
N THR A 17 -0.10 -19.07 1.72
CA THR A 17 -0.73 -17.80 1.34
C THR A 17 -1.31 -17.88 -0.07
N VAL A 18 -0.54 -18.36 -1.05
CA VAL A 18 -1.01 -18.51 -2.44
C VAL A 18 -2.17 -19.49 -2.53
N ALA A 19 -2.14 -20.60 -1.77
CA ALA A 19 -3.25 -21.53 -1.71
C ALA A 19 -4.52 -20.87 -1.17
N LYS A 20 -4.40 -20.05 -0.11
CA LYS A 20 -5.54 -19.33 0.46
C LYS A 20 -6.10 -18.27 -0.47
N LEU A 21 -5.25 -17.53 -1.18
CA LEU A 21 -5.70 -16.53 -2.18
C LEU A 21 -6.51 -17.18 -3.30
N ARG A 22 -6.12 -18.39 -3.74
CA ARG A 22 -6.89 -19.17 -4.73
C ARG A 22 -8.23 -19.64 -4.20
N GLU A 23 -8.27 -20.13 -2.96
CA GLU A 23 -9.52 -20.54 -2.28
C GLU A 23 -10.50 -19.37 -2.15
N LEU A 24 -9.98 -18.16 -1.94
CA LEU A 24 -10.76 -16.91 -1.84
C LEU A 24 -11.08 -16.26 -3.20
N GLU A 25 -10.65 -16.87 -4.32
CA GLU A 25 -10.83 -16.33 -5.67
C GLU A 25 -10.28 -14.90 -5.85
N LEU A 26 -9.17 -14.60 -5.18
CA LEU A 26 -8.47 -13.31 -5.27
C LEU A 26 -7.38 -13.39 -6.34
N GLU A 27 -7.53 -12.59 -7.40
CA GLU A 27 -6.51 -12.46 -8.43
C GLU A 27 -5.37 -11.59 -7.93
N THR A 28 -4.13 -12.07 -7.98
CA THR A 28 -2.96 -11.31 -7.53
C THR A 28 -2.33 -10.57 -8.71
N LEU A 29 -2.24 -9.24 -8.63
CA LEU A 29 -1.54 -8.42 -9.61
C LEU A 29 -0.02 -8.61 -9.47
N ARG A 30 0.70 -8.68 -10.60
CA ARG A 30 2.16 -8.75 -10.58
C ARG A 30 2.74 -7.45 -10.03
N HIS A 31 3.62 -7.58 -9.04
CA HIS A 31 4.37 -6.46 -8.48
C HIS A 31 5.87 -6.67 -8.72
N PRO A 32 6.61 -5.69 -9.27
CA PRO A 32 8.06 -5.80 -9.39
C PRO A 32 8.76 -5.68 -8.02
N PRO A 33 9.89 -6.36 -7.78
CA PRO A 33 10.68 -6.17 -6.56
C PRO A 33 11.09 -4.71 -6.35
N TYR A 34 11.25 -4.31 -5.09
CA TYR A 34 11.78 -2.99 -4.68
C TYR A 34 11.02 -1.79 -5.29
N SER A 35 9.71 -1.89 -5.49
CA SER A 35 8.92 -0.87 -6.20
C SER A 35 7.85 -0.20 -5.33
N PRO A 36 8.22 0.42 -4.19
CA PRO A 36 7.26 1.10 -3.31
C PRO A 36 6.53 2.26 -4.01
N ALA A 37 7.15 2.88 -5.01
CA ALA A 37 6.54 3.90 -5.85
C ALA A 37 5.30 3.40 -6.64
N LEU A 38 5.13 2.08 -6.75
CA LEU A 38 4.01 1.39 -7.41
C LEU A 38 3.03 0.74 -6.42
N SER A 39 3.20 0.98 -5.12
CA SER A 39 2.34 0.46 -4.05
C SER A 39 1.53 1.60 -3.44
N PRO A 40 0.19 1.65 -3.62
CA PRO A 40 -0.66 2.70 -3.07
C PRO A 40 -0.56 2.81 -1.54
N THR A 41 -0.32 1.68 -0.87
CA THR A 41 -0.11 1.66 0.58
C THR A 41 1.15 2.45 0.94
N ASP A 42 2.24 2.32 0.19
CA ASP A 42 3.49 3.00 0.49
C ASP A 42 3.48 4.47 0.06
N TYR A 43 3.20 4.76 -1.22
CA TYR A 43 3.34 6.13 -1.74
C TYR A 43 2.23 7.08 -1.28
N HIS A 44 1.07 6.56 -0.86
CA HIS A 44 -0.10 7.37 -0.51
C HIS A 44 -0.53 7.17 0.94
N PHE A 45 -0.90 5.95 1.35
CA PHE A 45 -1.44 5.73 2.69
C PHE A 45 -0.39 6.00 3.78
N PHE A 46 0.74 5.31 3.74
CA PHE A 46 1.82 5.47 4.72
C PHE A 46 2.47 6.83 4.63
N ARG A 47 2.69 7.38 3.43
CA ARG A 47 3.17 8.76 3.29
C ARG A 47 2.31 9.78 4.05
N ASN A 48 0.98 9.65 4.00
CA ASN A 48 0.08 10.54 4.73
C ASN A 48 0.02 10.23 6.23
N LEU A 49 0.15 8.96 6.62
CA LEU A 49 0.25 8.56 8.02
C LEU A 49 1.55 9.10 8.64
N ASP A 50 2.69 8.93 7.98
CA ASP A 50 3.99 9.43 8.44
C ASP A 50 3.93 10.94 8.68
N ASN A 51 3.36 11.71 7.75
CA ASN A 51 3.15 13.14 7.92
C ASN A 51 2.31 13.48 9.18
N LEU A 52 1.36 12.64 9.57
CA LEU A 52 0.59 12.80 10.81
C LEU A 52 1.42 12.42 12.05
N LEU A 53 2.32 11.44 11.93
CA LEU A 53 3.09 10.89 13.03
C LEU A 53 4.37 11.67 13.33
N VAL A 54 4.88 12.47 12.38
CA VAL A 54 6.09 13.29 12.57
C VAL A 54 5.99 14.12 13.85
N GLY A 55 6.99 13.97 14.72
CA GLY A 55 7.10 14.70 15.99
C GLY A 55 6.19 14.20 17.11
N LYS A 56 5.39 13.15 16.90
CA LYS A 56 4.58 12.55 17.96
C LYS A 56 5.38 11.54 18.77
N LEU A 57 5.24 11.62 20.09
CA LEU A 57 5.76 10.63 21.03
C LEU A 57 4.57 9.88 21.65
N PHE A 58 4.66 8.55 21.64
CA PHE A 58 3.67 7.68 22.23
C PHE A 58 4.30 6.95 23.41
N ASN A 59 3.59 6.90 24.53
CA ASN A 59 4.05 6.27 25.77
C ASN A 59 3.45 4.86 25.98
N SER A 60 2.63 4.39 25.04
CA SER A 60 1.96 3.09 25.10
C SER A 60 1.56 2.61 23.71
N GLN A 61 1.40 1.30 23.56
CA GLN A 61 0.84 0.69 22.36
C GLN A 61 -0.60 1.19 22.09
N GLN A 62 -1.43 1.31 23.14
CA GLN A 62 -2.80 1.78 23.02
C GLN A 62 -2.87 3.19 22.41
N ALA A 63 -1.96 4.09 22.78
CA ALA A 63 -1.90 5.42 22.19
C ALA A 63 -1.56 5.39 20.69
N VAL A 64 -0.70 4.47 20.24
CA VAL A 64 -0.38 4.27 18.81
C VAL A 64 -1.60 3.74 18.06
N GLU A 65 -2.28 2.74 18.62
CA GLU A 65 -3.47 2.13 18.01
C GLU A 65 -4.63 3.13 17.88
N THR A 66 -4.85 3.98 18.89
CA THR A 66 -5.83 5.07 18.84
C THR A 66 -5.46 6.06 17.75
N ALA A 67 -4.21 6.53 17.69
CA ALA A 67 -3.79 7.49 16.67
C ALA A 67 -3.93 6.95 15.24
N PHE A 68 -3.65 5.66 15.03
CA PHE A 68 -3.84 4.99 13.74
C PHE A 68 -5.32 4.88 13.37
N ARG A 69 -6.20 4.57 14.34
CA ARG A 69 -7.64 4.51 14.14
C ARG A 69 -8.22 5.88 13.78
N ASP A 70 -7.85 6.91 14.55
CA ASP A 70 -8.26 8.29 14.28
C ASP A 70 -7.79 8.76 12.90
N PHE A 71 -6.60 8.33 12.47
CA PHE A 71 -6.12 8.59 11.11
C PHE A 71 -7.05 7.99 10.06
N ILE A 72 -7.40 6.71 10.18
CA ILE A 72 -8.29 6.00 9.25
C ILE A 72 -9.69 6.63 9.23
N ASP A 73 -10.26 6.86 10.41
CA ASP A 73 -11.64 7.37 10.57
C ASP A 73 -11.76 8.82 10.05
N SER A 74 -10.67 9.59 10.06
CA SER A 74 -10.63 10.92 9.47
C SER A 74 -10.46 10.96 7.94
N ARG A 75 -10.19 9.82 7.28
CA ARG A 75 -10.05 9.77 5.82
C ARG A 75 -11.40 9.59 5.14
N THR A 76 -11.71 10.44 4.17
CA THR A 76 -12.89 10.25 3.32
C THR A 76 -12.69 9.10 2.33
N PRO A 77 -13.75 8.49 1.77
CA PRO A 77 -13.61 7.51 0.69
C PRO A 77 -12.74 8.00 -0.47
N GLY A 78 -12.87 9.29 -0.83
CA GLY A 78 -12.06 9.91 -1.87
C GLY A 78 -10.56 9.97 -1.57
N PHE A 79 -10.13 9.86 -0.30
CA PHE A 79 -8.72 9.68 0.03
C PHE A 79 -8.19 8.37 -0.54
N TYR A 80 -8.90 7.26 -0.34
CA TYR A 80 -8.47 5.94 -0.80
C TYR A 80 -8.55 5.84 -2.33
N SER A 81 -9.65 6.31 -2.93
CA SER A 81 -9.80 6.33 -4.40
C SER A 81 -8.66 7.09 -5.07
N ARG A 82 -8.31 8.31 -4.59
CA ARG A 82 -7.17 9.06 -5.13
C ARG A 82 -5.85 8.30 -5.09
N GLY A 83 -5.61 7.50 -4.04
CA GLY A 83 -4.43 6.66 -3.95
C GLY A 83 -4.39 5.64 -5.08
N ILE A 84 -5.51 4.94 -5.32
CA ILE A 84 -5.64 3.94 -6.38
C ILE A 84 -5.61 4.58 -7.78
N ASP A 85 -6.30 5.70 -7.97
CA ASP A 85 -6.42 6.38 -9.27
C ASP A 85 -5.08 6.94 -9.79
N GLN A 86 -4.06 7.05 -8.93
CA GLN A 86 -2.70 7.42 -9.33
C GLN A 86 -1.88 6.27 -9.92
N LEU A 87 -2.31 5.01 -9.78
CA LEU A 87 -1.56 3.84 -10.27
C LEU A 87 -1.25 3.91 -11.77
N PRO A 88 -2.20 4.20 -12.68
CA PRO A 88 -1.92 4.25 -14.10
C PRO A 88 -0.85 5.29 -14.47
N LEU A 89 -0.89 6.47 -13.84
CA LEU A 89 0.11 7.51 -14.05
C LEU A 89 1.49 7.07 -13.56
N LYS A 90 1.55 6.39 -12.41
CA LYS A 90 2.81 5.87 -11.86
C LYS A 90 3.38 4.73 -12.68
N TRP A 91 2.53 3.84 -13.22
CA TRP A 91 2.96 2.84 -14.19
C TRP A 91 3.53 3.49 -15.45
N GLN A 92 2.87 4.51 -15.98
CA GLN A 92 3.39 5.23 -17.14
C GLN A 92 4.75 5.85 -16.86
N LYS A 93 4.92 6.54 -15.72
CA LYS A 93 6.22 7.07 -15.30
C LYS A 93 7.30 5.99 -15.17
N CYS A 94 6.96 4.80 -14.70
CA CYS A 94 7.89 3.67 -14.62
C CYS A 94 8.38 3.27 -16.02
N VAL A 95 7.46 3.17 -16.98
CA VAL A 95 7.76 2.83 -18.37
C VAL A 95 8.60 3.93 -19.03
N ASP A 96 8.23 5.19 -18.85
CA ASP A 96 8.94 6.34 -19.41
C ASP A 96 10.37 6.44 -18.87
N ASN A 97 10.59 6.02 -17.62
CA ASN A 97 11.91 5.95 -17.00
C ASN A 97 12.61 4.60 -17.21
N MET A 98 12.14 3.75 -18.13
CA MET A 98 12.74 2.45 -18.45
C MET A 98 12.95 1.55 -17.22
N GLY A 99 12.03 1.61 -16.25
CA GLY A 99 12.09 0.85 -15.00
C GLY A 99 12.96 1.47 -13.90
N ALA A 100 13.58 2.63 -14.14
CA ALA A 100 14.27 3.38 -13.09
C ALA A 100 13.28 4.04 -12.11
N TYR A 101 13.78 4.38 -10.91
CA TYR A 101 13.01 5.12 -9.91
C TYR A 101 12.58 6.50 -10.40
N PHE A 102 11.46 6.98 -9.88
CA PHE A 102 10.88 8.27 -10.20
C PHE A 102 10.10 8.83 -9.01
N ASP A 103 9.87 10.15 -9.02
CA ASP A 103 9.02 10.87 -8.07
C ASP A 103 7.60 11.09 -8.62
#